data_AF-A0A526S4S4-F1
#
_entry.id   AF-A0A526S4S4-F1
#
_cell.length_a   1.000
_cell.length_b   1.000
_cell.length_c   1.000
_cell.angle_alpha   90.00
_cell.angle_beta   90.00
_cell.angle_gamma   90.00
#
_symmetry.space_group_name_H-M   'P 1'
#
loop_
_entity.id
_entity.type
_entity.pdbx_description
1 polymer ?
#
loop_
_entity_poly.entity_id
_entity_poly.type
_entity_poly.pdbx_seq_one_letter_code
_entity_poly.pdbx_strand_id
1 'polypeptide(L)' 'MHTIVLPATDEIIAPMIFSLPIQLLAYHTAVFVGTDLDQPRNLAKSVTVE' A
#
# COMPACT_ATOMS: atom_id res chain seq x y z
N MET A 1 2.29 -22.81 -1.04
CA MET A 1 1.42 -21.62 -0.83
C MET A 1 2.15 -20.72 0.16
N HIS A 2 2.39 -19.45 -0.16
CA HIS A 2 3.08 -18.52 0.74
C HIS A 2 2.07 -17.63 1.47
N THR A 3 2.32 -17.38 2.76
CA THR A 3 1.42 -16.63 3.63
C THR A 3 2.22 -15.63 4.46
N ILE A 4 1.68 -14.43 4.65
CA ILE A 4 2.21 -13.43 5.60
C ILE A 4 1.35 -13.52 6.85
N VAL A 5 1.96 -13.92 7.97
CA VAL A 5 1.28 -14.02 9.27
C VAL A 5 1.36 -12.68 9.97
N LEU A 6 0.22 -12.12 10.34
CA LEU A 6 0.11 -10.88 11.11
C LEU A 6 -0.07 -11.17 12.61
N PRO A 7 0.30 -10.23 13.49
CA PRO A 7 0.02 -10.36 14.91
C PRO A 7 -1.49 -10.42 15.17
N ALA A 8 -1.88 -11.02 16.29
CA ALA A 8 -3.24 -10.88 16.80
C ALA A 8 -3.46 -9.42 17.21
N THR A 9 -4.56 -8.82 16.75
CA THR A 9 -4.89 -7.42 17.00
C THR A 9 -6.37 -7.30 17.35
N ASP A 10 -6.73 -6.24 18.08
CA ASP A 10 -8.14 -5.92 18.34
C ASP A 10 -8.93 -5.75 17.03
N GLU A 11 -10.17 -6.20 17.01
CA GLU A 11 -11.03 -6.21 15.82
C GLU A 11 -11.22 -4.81 15.25
N ILE A 12 -11.27 -3.78 16.11
CA ILE A 12 -11.46 -2.39 15.71
C ILE A 12 -10.28 -1.89 14.87
N ILE A 13 -9.05 -2.33 15.17
CA ILE A 13 -7.83 -1.88 14.48
C ILE A 13 -7.36 -2.85 13.40
N ALA A 14 -7.88 -4.08 13.37
CA ALA A 14 -7.47 -5.11 12.42
C ALA A 14 -7.49 -4.62 10.96
N PRO A 15 -8.49 -3.86 10.46
CA PRO A 15 -8.49 -3.37 9.09
C PRO A 15 -7.27 -2.50 8.74
N MET A 16 -6.81 -1.68 9.69
CA MET A 16 -5.62 -0.83 9.48
C MET A 16 -4.35 -1.67 9.38
N ILE A 17 -4.18 -2.64 10.28
CA ILE A 17 -3.00 -3.50 10.31
C ILE A 17 -2.93 -4.40 9.07
N PHE A 18 -4.07 -4.93 8.63
CA PHE A 18 -4.15 -5.77 7.45
C PHE A 18 -3.90 -5.01 6.14
N SER A 19 -3.99 -3.67 6.14
CA SER A 19 -3.63 -2.86 4.97
C SER A 19 -2.11 -2.75 4.75
N LEU A 20 -1.31 -2.89 5.81
CA LEU A 20 0.15 -2.66 5.76
C LEU A 20 0.88 -3.63 4.79
N PRO A 21 0.62 -4.95 4.78
CA PRO A 21 1.31 -5.85 3.85
C PRO A 21 1.03 -5.53 2.39
N ILE A 22 -0.19 -5.10 2.07
CA ILE A 22 -0.58 -4.74 0.69
C ILE A 22 0.09 -3.42 0.28
N GLN A 23 0.17 -2.45 1.19
CA GLN A 23 0.92 -1.20 0.96
C GLN A 23 2.42 -1.45 0.74
N LEU A 24 3.03 -2.31 1.56
CA LEU A 24 4.43 -2.71 1.42
C LEU A 24 4.68 -3.50 0.13
N LEU A 25 3.76 -4.40 -0.25
CA LEU A 25 3.83 -5.10 -1.53
C LEU A 25 3.80 -4.13 -2.71
N ALA A 26 2.90 -3.15 -2.68
CA ALA A 26 2.82 -2.11 -3.72
C ALA A 26 4.13 -1.30 -3.79
N TYR A 27 4.66 -0.87 -2.64
CA TYR A 27 5.93 -0.15 -2.54
C TYR A 27 7.09 -0.95 -3.13
N HIS A 28 7.30 -2.20 -2.66
CA HIS A 28 8.40 -3.02 -3.14
C HIS A 28 8.25 -3.40 -4.61
N THR A 29 7.02 -3.56 -5.10
CA THR A 29 6.76 -3.77 -6.53
C THR A 29 7.14 -2.53 -7.35
N ALA A 30 6.74 -1.33 -6.92
CA ALA A 30 7.07 -0.09 -7.60
C ALA A 30 8.59 0.16 -7.64
N VAL A 31 9.30 -0.11 -6.53
CA VAL A 31 10.76 -0.05 -6.45
C VAL A 31 11.39 -1.08 -7.40
N PHE A 32 10.89 -2.32 -7.43
CA PHE A 32 11.41 -3.37 -8.31
C PHE A 32 11.21 -3.04 -9.79
N VAL A 33 10.04 -2.49 -10.16
CA VAL A 33 9.73 -2.10 -11.53
C VAL A 33 10.45 -0.79 -11.91
N GLY A 34 10.95 -0.02 -10.94
CA GLY A 34 11.66 1.24 -11.17
C GLY A 34 10.74 2.41 -11.53
N THR A 35 9.48 2.38 -11.08
CA THR A 35 8.53 3.48 -11.27
C THR A 35 8.63 4.52 -10.16
N ASP A 36 8.34 5.78 -10.47
CA ASP A 36 8.16 6.82 -9.46
C ASP A 36 6.90 6.55 -8.62
N LEU A 37 7.12 6.13 -7.38
CA LEU A 37 6.07 5.78 -6.42
C LEU A 37 5.49 7.01 -5.70
N ASP A 38 6.27 8.10 -5.60
CA ASP A 38 5.85 9.35 -4.95
C ASP A 38 5.04 10.21 -5.91
N GLN A 39 5.33 10.13 -7.21
CA GLN A 39 4.62 10.83 -8.29
C GLN A 39 4.17 9.84 -9.38
N PRO A 40 3.15 9.00 -9.12
CA PRO A 40 2.67 8.05 -10.10
C PRO A 40 2.13 8.76 -11.34
N ARG A 41 2.44 8.20 -12.52
CA ARG A 41 2.01 8.74 -13.81
C ARG A 41 0.50 9.03 -13.84
N ASN A 42 0.14 10.14 -14.48
CA ASN A 42 -1.25 10.57 -14.70
C ASN A 42 -2.06 10.88 -13.42
N LEU A 43 -1.41 10.94 -12.25
CA LEU A 43 -2.07 11.25 -10.98
C LEU A 43 -1.49 12.51 -10.36
N ALA A 44 -2.30 13.14 -9.51
CA ALA A 44 -1.90 14.20 -8.61
C ALA A 44 -2.31 13.81 -7.18
N LYS A 45 -1.67 14.42 -6.18
CA LYS A 45 -1.99 14.16 -4.77
C LYS A 45 -3.44 14.52 -4.41
N SER A 46 -3.97 15.56 -5.05
CA SER A 46 -5.34 16.03 -4.91
C SER A 46 -5.79 16.58 -6.25
N VAL A 47 -7.02 16.28 -6.66
CA VAL A 47 -7.65 16.87 -7.84
C VAL A 47 -8.49 18.05 -7.36
N THR A 48 -8.14 19.27 -7.79
CA THR A 48 -8.78 20.51 -7.34
C THR A 48 -9.57 21.21 -8.45
N VAL A 49 -9.68 20.57 -9.62
CA VAL A 49 -10.42 21.05 -10.79
C VAL A 49 -11.47 20.01 -11.16
N GLU A 50 -12.60 20.47 -11.69
CA GLU A 50 -13.69 19.62 -12.20
C GLU A 50 -13.41 19.13 -13.62
#